data_AF-A0AAX1G0W2-F1
#
_entry.id   AF-A0AAX1G0W2-F1
#
_cell.length_a   1.000
_cell.length_b   1.000
_cell.length_c   1.000
_cell.angle_alpha   90.00
_cell.angle_beta   90.00
_cell.angle_gamma   90.00
#
_symmetry.space_group_name_H-M   'P 1'
#
loop_
_entity.id
_entity.type
_entity.pdbx_description
1 polymer ?
#
loop_
_entity_poly.entity_id
_entity_poly.type
_entity_poly.pdbx_seq_one_letter_code
_entity_poly.pdbx_strand_id
1 'polypeptide(L)'
;MRLPSLSLIALSLLSASSYAVENGISVDWSQQDNTVRLDNPVSGYCSATLIAGRYAITAAHCLNGNGLDRITTASNESHLFTNQWLHPNYFEDDGFSSEDVGIVITDAQIDYRNIQFLNIDEHIEGEPITIAGFGGTIETLNKADFTFSHYHWAENFSIYADVVNSSHTTNGDSGAAWTNDNGEIIAIHKGSDTTVNWDDEGNETRTRETYGTDIKAVQEFITETIDGWHYPTLADTDENGKATIAIQSLHRDEVVDTARGDNVTITGGTCLEGLIESFDKCTYDIESDGTQGELYLTDNEVIHINKPTVNTGGGDSGNNNTDNDDSGGSMGFWPLILLGIATLRRKR
;
A
#
# COMPACT_ATOMS: atom_id res chain seq x y z
N MET A 1 27.64 -10.97 58.68
CA MET A 1 26.32 -11.06 58.02
C MET A 1 26.48 -10.54 56.61
N ARG A 2 26.15 -11.37 55.62
CA ARG A 2 26.25 -11.05 54.18
C ARG A 2 24.99 -10.28 53.78
N LEU A 3 25.15 -9.09 53.20
CA LEU A 3 24.08 -8.43 52.44
C LEU A 3 24.23 -8.84 50.97
N PRO A 4 23.16 -9.26 50.30
CA PRO A 4 23.22 -9.71 48.93
C PRO A 4 23.37 -8.53 47.97
N SER A 5 24.19 -8.76 46.96
CA SER A 5 24.33 -8.02 45.71
C SER A 5 22.96 -7.72 45.10
N LEU A 6 22.61 -6.44 44.96
CA LEU A 6 21.55 -5.99 44.07
C LEU A 6 21.98 -6.32 42.64
N SER A 7 21.23 -7.20 42.00
CA SER A 7 21.31 -7.48 40.58
C SER A 7 20.74 -6.27 39.83
N LEU A 8 21.59 -5.46 39.18
CA LEU A 8 21.15 -4.58 38.11
C LEU A 8 20.79 -5.48 36.92
N ILE A 9 19.53 -5.90 36.86
CA ILE A 9 18.97 -6.49 35.65
C ILE A 9 18.61 -5.33 34.74
N ALA A 10 19.20 -5.37 33.55
CA ALA A 10 19.03 -4.42 32.46
C ALA A 10 17.54 -4.19 32.15
N LEU A 11 17.07 -2.97 32.40
CA LEU A 11 15.80 -2.46 31.93
C LEU A 11 16.05 -1.66 30.65
N SER A 12 16.50 -2.35 29.61
CA SER A 12 16.73 -1.75 28.29
C SER A 12 16.52 -2.84 27.26
N LEU A 13 15.29 -2.95 26.74
CA LEU A 13 14.87 -3.53 25.44
C LEU A 13 13.35 -3.74 25.37
N LEU A 14 12.57 -2.76 25.84
CA LEU A 14 11.21 -2.56 25.34
C LEU A 14 11.21 -1.21 24.63
N SER A 15 11.94 -1.17 23.52
CA SER A 15 11.60 -0.24 22.45
C SER A 15 10.21 -0.69 22.00
N ALA A 16 9.16 -0.06 22.51
CA ALA A 16 7.87 -0.11 21.85
C ALA A 16 8.12 0.52 20.47
N SER A 17 8.30 -0.32 19.45
CA SER A 17 8.15 0.14 18.08
C SER A 17 6.79 0.83 18.05
N SER A 18 6.74 2.12 17.70
CA SER A 18 5.45 2.67 17.29
C SER A 18 5.00 1.78 16.14
N TYR A 19 3.84 1.16 16.27
CA TYR A 19 3.27 0.28 15.23
C TYR A 19 2.46 1.16 14.28
N ALA A 20 2.55 0.94 12.96
CA ALA A 20 1.50 1.45 12.08
C ALA A 20 0.28 0.61 12.22
N VAL A 21 -0.89 1.25 12.20
CA VAL A 21 -2.06 0.69 12.84
C VAL A 21 -1.69 0.27 14.27
N GLU A 22 -2.04 1.05 15.29
CA GLU A 22 -1.69 0.70 16.67
C GLU A 22 -2.26 -0.69 16.99
N ASN A 23 -1.45 -1.62 17.52
CA ASN A 23 -1.82 -3.03 17.73
C ASN A 23 -2.26 -3.80 16.47
N GLY A 24 -1.83 -3.36 15.27
CA GLY A 24 -2.11 -4.02 13.99
C GLY A 24 -1.33 -5.30 13.72
N ILE A 25 -1.66 -5.92 12.59
CA ILE A 25 -0.99 -7.11 12.05
C ILE A 25 -0.04 -6.65 10.94
N SER A 26 1.23 -7.03 11.03
CA SER A 26 2.21 -6.74 9.98
C SER A 26 1.86 -7.49 8.69
N VAL A 27 1.93 -6.77 7.58
CA VAL A 27 1.73 -7.29 6.22
C VAL A 27 3.09 -7.31 5.51
N ASP A 28 3.38 -8.39 4.80
CA ASP A 28 4.51 -8.40 3.87
C ASP A 28 4.18 -7.47 2.72
N TRP A 29 4.82 -6.30 2.69
CA TRP A 29 4.55 -5.26 1.69
C TRP A 29 4.76 -5.77 0.26
N SER A 30 5.65 -6.73 0.03
CA SER A 30 5.83 -7.32 -1.31
C SER A 30 4.61 -8.10 -1.81
N GLN A 31 3.73 -8.53 -0.90
CA GLN A 31 2.47 -9.23 -1.22
C GLN A 31 1.30 -8.25 -1.42
N GLN A 32 1.51 -6.96 -1.19
CA GLN A 32 0.55 -5.87 -1.43
C GLN A 32 1.31 -4.67 -2.02
N ASP A 33 2.04 -4.94 -3.11
CA ASP A 33 2.96 -4.00 -3.76
C ASP A 33 2.26 -2.87 -4.52
N ASN A 34 0.93 -2.91 -4.65
CA ASN A 34 0.11 -1.76 -5.03
C ASN A 34 -0.10 -0.75 -3.91
N THR A 35 -0.02 -1.14 -2.65
CA THR A 35 -0.07 -0.16 -1.54
C THR A 35 1.27 0.54 -1.49
N VAL A 36 1.27 1.87 -1.48
CA VAL A 36 2.48 2.68 -1.56
C VAL A 36 2.47 3.80 -0.54
N ARG A 37 3.66 4.28 -0.19
CA ARG A 37 3.84 5.42 0.70
C ARG A 37 3.98 6.68 -0.13
N LEU A 38 3.30 7.75 0.27
CA LEU A 38 3.55 9.09 -0.25
C LEU A 38 4.46 9.81 0.72
N ASP A 39 5.58 10.34 0.21
CA ASP A 39 6.64 10.92 1.03
C ASP A 39 7.01 12.33 0.59
N ASN A 40 7.60 13.08 1.52
CA ASN A 40 8.55 14.15 1.21
C ASN A 40 9.69 14.10 2.27
N PRO A 41 10.97 14.28 1.89
CA PRO A 41 12.09 14.36 2.83
C PRO A 41 11.97 15.37 3.99
N VAL A 42 11.03 16.30 3.90
CA VAL A 42 10.79 17.42 4.82
C VAL A 42 9.42 17.34 5.50
N SER A 43 8.44 16.69 4.87
CA SER A 43 7.04 16.78 5.27
C SER A 43 6.37 15.41 5.30
N GLY A 44 5.99 14.96 6.50
CA GLY A 44 5.02 13.89 6.75
C GLY A 44 5.16 12.64 5.88
N TYR A 45 4.10 11.82 5.91
CA TYR A 45 3.87 10.77 4.92
C TYR A 45 2.39 10.39 4.98
N CYS A 46 1.90 9.82 3.88
CA CYS A 46 0.57 9.25 3.78
C CYS A 46 0.64 7.88 3.12
N SER A 47 -0.47 7.16 3.18
CA SER A 47 -0.67 5.92 2.42
C SER A 47 -1.40 6.24 1.12
N ALA A 48 -1.18 5.42 0.09
CA ALA A 48 -1.89 5.49 -1.17
C ALA A 48 -1.96 4.10 -1.80
N THR A 49 -2.80 3.93 -2.82
CA THR A 49 -2.91 2.68 -3.58
C THR A 49 -2.70 2.96 -5.07
N LEU A 50 -1.79 2.22 -5.70
CA LEU A 50 -1.56 2.27 -7.14
C LEU A 50 -2.78 1.77 -7.90
N ILE A 51 -3.20 2.57 -8.86
CA ILE A 51 -4.27 2.26 -9.82
C ILE A 51 -3.81 2.68 -11.21
N ALA A 52 -4.24 1.95 -12.24
CA ALA A 52 -3.92 2.27 -13.65
C ALA A 52 -2.43 2.55 -13.98
N GLY A 53 -1.51 1.78 -13.40
CA GLY A 53 -0.10 1.73 -13.77
C GLY A 53 0.78 2.87 -13.26
N ARG A 54 0.33 4.12 -13.40
CA ARG A 54 1.08 5.33 -13.00
C ARG A 54 0.29 6.28 -12.10
N TYR A 55 -0.94 5.92 -11.75
CA TYR A 55 -1.79 6.72 -10.87
C TYR A 55 -1.74 6.10 -9.47
N ALA A 56 -1.90 6.93 -8.43
CA ALA A 56 -2.16 6.43 -7.09
C ALA A 56 -3.29 7.25 -6.45
N ILE A 57 -4.25 6.56 -5.86
CA ILE A 57 -5.36 7.16 -5.12
C ILE A 57 -5.01 7.28 -3.64
N THR A 58 -5.37 8.41 -3.04
CA THR A 58 -5.07 8.77 -1.64
C THR A 58 -6.11 9.77 -1.13
N ALA A 59 -5.96 10.28 0.09
CA ALA A 59 -6.79 11.35 0.62
C ALA A 59 -6.36 12.70 0.04
N ALA A 60 -7.30 13.59 -0.28
CA ALA A 60 -6.99 14.92 -0.80
C ALA A 60 -6.20 15.77 0.21
N HIS A 61 -6.49 15.63 1.51
CA HIS A 61 -5.76 16.34 2.55
C HIS A 61 -4.29 15.94 2.61
N CYS A 62 -3.92 14.74 2.15
CA CYS A 62 -2.51 14.36 2.00
C CYS A 62 -1.79 15.22 0.95
N LEU A 63 -2.50 15.64 -0.09
CA LEU A 63 -1.96 16.38 -1.23
C LEU A 63 -2.09 17.90 -1.05
N ASN A 64 -3.02 18.36 -0.20
CA ASN A 64 -3.23 19.76 0.09
C ASN A 64 -2.17 20.29 1.07
N GLY A 65 -1.25 21.13 0.60
CA GLY A 65 -0.36 21.91 1.49
C GLY A 65 0.71 21.14 2.27
N ASN A 66 0.68 19.80 2.28
CA ASN A 66 1.69 18.98 2.97
C ASN A 66 3.03 18.92 2.23
N GLY A 67 3.03 19.14 0.92
CA GLY A 67 4.26 19.12 0.13
C GLY A 67 4.78 17.71 -0.20
N LEU A 68 4.01 16.64 0.01
CA LEU A 68 4.34 15.31 -0.52
C LEU A 68 4.67 15.41 -2.02
N ASP A 69 5.74 14.76 -2.45
CA ASP A 69 6.27 14.94 -3.82
C ASP A 69 6.68 13.65 -4.53
N ARG A 70 6.56 12.50 -3.84
CA ARG A 70 6.96 11.19 -4.39
C ARG A 70 6.12 10.04 -3.87
N ILE A 71 6.08 8.98 -4.66
CA ILE A 71 5.66 7.64 -4.28
C ILE A 71 6.91 6.84 -3.89
N THR A 72 6.83 6.08 -2.81
CA THR A 72 7.79 5.02 -2.47
C THR A 72 7.09 3.65 -2.52
N THR A 73 7.70 2.72 -3.26
CA THR A 73 7.16 1.38 -3.56
C THR A 73 7.71 0.31 -2.61
N ALA A 74 7.15 -0.90 -2.67
CA ALA A 74 7.65 -2.07 -1.93
C ALA A 74 9.10 -2.46 -2.30
N SER A 75 9.54 -2.12 -3.51
CA SER A 75 10.93 -2.29 -3.97
C SER A 75 11.87 -1.18 -3.47
N ASN A 76 11.35 -0.23 -2.67
CA ASN A 76 12.05 0.96 -2.20
C ASN A 76 12.50 1.88 -3.36
N GLU A 77 11.79 1.84 -4.48
CA GLU A 77 11.94 2.78 -5.58
C GLU A 77 11.16 4.06 -5.28
N SER A 78 11.61 5.18 -5.84
CA SER A 78 10.98 6.48 -5.63
C SER A 78 10.61 7.12 -6.95
N HIS A 79 9.35 7.50 -7.08
CA HIS A 79 8.79 8.10 -8.30
C HIS A 79 8.22 9.47 -7.97
N LEU A 80 8.70 10.51 -8.66
CA LEU A 80 8.25 11.87 -8.42
C LEU A 80 6.84 12.08 -8.98
N PHE A 81 6.05 12.89 -8.27
CA PHE A 81 4.79 13.38 -8.80
C PHE A 81 5.07 14.28 -10.00
N THR A 82 4.32 14.07 -11.07
CA THR A 82 4.25 15.00 -12.20
C THR A 82 3.02 15.88 -12.11
N ASN A 83 1.95 15.37 -11.52
CA ASN A 83 0.72 16.09 -11.30
C ASN A 83 -0.09 15.47 -10.16
N GLN A 84 -1.06 16.22 -9.64
CA GLN A 84 -2.02 15.79 -8.64
C GLN A 84 -3.39 16.42 -8.89
N TRP A 85 -4.45 15.66 -8.59
CA TRP A 85 -5.83 16.12 -8.64
C TRP A 85 -6.45 15.90 -7.26
N LEU A 86 -7.04 16.94 -6.72
CA LEU A 86 -7.90 16.85 -5.54
C LEU A 86 -9.33 16.81 -6.07
N HIS A 87 -10.22 16.10 -5.38
CA HIS A 87 -11.64 16.13 -5.73
C HIS A 87 -12.13 17.59 -5.82
N PRO A 88 -12.93 17.99 -6.84
CA PRO A 88 -13.32 19.40 -7.02
C PRO A 88 -14.09 20.01 -5.84
N ASN A 89 -14.80 19.16 -5.09
CA ASN A 89 -15.54 19.56 -3.88
C ASN A 89 -14.70 19.50 -2.60
N TYR A 90 -13.42 19.08 -2.69
CA TYR A 90 -12.55 19.05 -1.53
C TYR A 90 -12.29 20.47 -1.00
N PHE A 91 -12.49 20.62 0.30
CA PHE A 91 -11.99 21.74 1.08
C PHE A 91 -11.60 21.23 2.46
N GLU A 92 -10.62 21.89 3.06
CA GLU A 92 -10.17 21.57 4.40
C GLU A 92 -11.03 22.33 5.41
N ASP A 93 -11.72 21.58 6.27
CA ASP A 93 -12.43 22.10 7.43
C ASP A 93 -12.12 21.23 8.66
N ASP A 94 -12.44 21.75 9.85
CA ASP A 94 -12.37 20.97 11.09
C ASP A 94 -13.46 19.86 11.11
N GLY A 95 -14.39 19.89 10.15
CA GLY A 95 -15.41 18.89 9.92
C GLY A 95 -14.98 17.84 8.90
N PHE A 96 -15.82 16.83 8.71
CA PHE A 96 -15.58 15.77 7.72
C PHE A 96 -16.35 16.02 6.42
N SER A 97 -16.66 17.28 6.12
CA SER A 97 -17.76 17.68 5.23
C SER A 97 -17.44 17.80 3.73
N SER A 98 -16.30 17.23 3.31
CA SER A 98 -15.85 17.23 1.93
C SER A 98 -15.31 15.87 1.49
N GLU A 99 -15.42 15.60 0.18
CA GLU A 99 -14.92 14.42 -0.51
C GLU A 99 -13.38 14.40 -0.48
N ASP A 100 -12.83 13.78 0.55
CA ASP A 100 -11.41 13.75 0.82
C ASP A 100 -10.74 12.62 0.04
N VAL A 101 -10.62 12.83 -1.28
CA VAL A 101 -9.96 11.91 -2.20
C VAL A 101 -9.14 12.69 -3.22
N GLY A 102 -7.96 12.18 -3.52
CA GLY A 102 -7.06 12.73 -4.52
C GLY A 102 -6.31 11.65 -5.28
N ILE A 103 -5.82 12.01 -6.46
CA ILE A 103 -5.06 11.14 -7.35
C ILE A 103 -3.74 11.83 -7.68
N VAL A 104 -2.64 11.12 -7.54
CA VAL A 104 -1.31 11.55 -8.00
C VAL A 104 -0.91 10.78 -9.26
N ILE A 105 -0.07 11.39 -10.10
CA ILE A 105 0.48 10.76 -11.30
C ILE A 105 2.00 10.86 -11.33
N THR A 106 2.64 9.80 -11.78
CA THR A 106 4.08 9.75 -12.08
C THR A 106 4.36 9.84 -13.58
N ASP A 107 5.58 10.22 -13.96
CA ASP A 107 6.03 10.35 -15.36
C ASP A 107 6.16 8.98 -16.06
N ALA A 108 6.40 7.94 -15.28
CA ALA A 108 6.54 6.57 -15.74
C ALA A 108 5.54 5.63 -15.05
N GLN A 109 5.23 4.54 -15.73
CA GLN A 109 4.55 3.38 -15.15
C GLN A 109 5.38 2.82 -13.99
N ILE A 110 4.71 2.46 -12.91
CA ILE A 110 5.30 1.80 -11.74
C ILE A 110 5.09 0.30 -11.87
N ASP A 111 6.12 -0.48 -11.56
CA ASP A 111 6.06 -1.94 -11.58
C ASP A 111 5.40 -2.46 -10.29
N TYR A 112 4.29 -3.20 -10.44
CA TYR A 112 3.59 -3.90 -9.35
C TYR A 112 2.76 -5.07 -9.92
N ARG A 113 2.54 -6.09 -9.09
CA ARG A 113 1.90 -7.36 -9.48
C ARG A 113 0.50 -7.51 -8.92
N ASN A 114 0.30 -7.06 -7.68
CA ASN A 114 -0.98 -7.22 -7.00
C ASN A 114 -1.86 -6.01 -7.29
N ILE A 115 -3.15 -6.22 -7.47
CA ILE A 115 -4.13 -5.14 -7.55
C ILE A 115 -5.33 -5.44 -6.67
N GLN A 116 -6.00 -4.38 -6.26
CA GLN A 116 -7.26 -4.45 -5.52
C GLN A 116 -8.28 -3.62 -6.29
N PHE A 117 -9.31 -4.30 -6.80
CA PHE A 117 -10.33 -3.64 -7.62
C PHE A 117 -11.15 -2.64 -6.80
N LEU A 118 -11.61 -1.58 -7.45
CA LEU A 118 -12.54 -0.61 -6.90
C LEU A 118 -13.95 -1.22 -6.89
N ASN A 119 -14.68 -1.12 -5.78
CA ASN A 119 -16.05 -1.59 -5.64
C ASN A 119 -16.98 -0.39 -5.40
N ILE A 120 -18.07 -0.33 -6.18
CA ILE A 120 -19.08 0.74 -6.16
C ILE A 120 -20.47 0.26 -5.70
N ASP A 121 -20.54 -0.93 -5.11
CA ASP A 121 -21.75 -1.50 -4.54
C ASP A 121 -22.14 -0.77 -3.24
N GLU A 122 -23.35 -1.03 -2.74
CA GLU A 122 -23.78 -0.55 -1.43
C GLU A 122 -23.24 -1.46 -0.32
N HIS A 123 -22.73 -0.81 0.73
CA HIS A 123 -22.15 -1.45 1.90
C HIS A 123 -23.23 -1.70 2.95
N ILE A 124 -23.12 -2.83 3.65
CA ILE A 124 -24.10 -3.25 4.66
C ILE A 124 -23.47 -3.19 6.05
N GLU A 125 -24.21 -2.64 7.01
CA GLU A 125 -23.80 -2.60 8.43
C GLU A 125 -23.30 -3.97 8.91
N GLY A 126 -22.11 -3.98 9.51
CA GLY A 126 -21.45 -5.15 10.05
C GLY A 126 -20.57 -5.93 9.06
N GLU A 127 -20.51 -5.56 7.77
CA GLU A 127 -19.59 -6.22 6.84
C GLU A 127 -18.12 -5.97 7.24
N PRO A 128 -17.23 -6.96 7.07
CA PRO A 128 -15.84 -6.83 7.47
C PRO A 128 -15.08 -5.86 6.56
N ILE A 129 -14.28 -5.00 7.17
CA ILE A 129 -13.38 -4.06 6.51
C ILE A 129 -11.96 -4.30 7.00
N THR A 130 -11.00 -4.24 6.10
CA THR A 130 -9.57 -4.16 6.43
C THR A 130 -9.02 -2.82 5.97
N ILE A 131 -8.20 -2.17 6.80
CA ILE A 131 -7.45 -0.96 6.41
C ILE A 131 -5.96 -1.28 6.57
N ALA A 132 -5.19 -1.11 5.50
CA ALA A 132 -3.74 -1.33 5.49
C ALA A 132 -2.98 -0.04 5.14
N GLY A 133 -2.06 0.38 6.01
CA GLY A 133 -1.33 1.63 5.88
C GLY A 133 0.02 1.66 6.59
N PHE A 134 0.74 2.77 6.42
CA PHE A 134 2.09 3.00 6.96
C PHE A 134 2.10 3.89 8.21
N GLY A 135 0.95 4.40 8.64
CA GLY A 135 0.85 5.41 9.69
C GLY A 135 1.31 4.91 11.02
N GLY A 136 2.44 5.36 11.55
CA GLY A 136 3.06 4.89 12.80
C GLY A 136 4.32 4.05 12.60
N THR A 137 4.49 3.46 11.41
CA THR A 137 5.68 2.72 10.94
C THR A 137 5.95 3.05 9.49
N ILE A 138 6.79 4.07 9.30
CA ILE A 138 7.20 4.56 7.98
C ILE A 138 7.60 3.40 7.05
N GLU A 139 8.37 2.42 7.53
CA GLU A 139 8.94 1.36 6.69
C GLU A 139 8.18 0.02 6.69
N THR A 140 7.07 -0.09 7.41
CA THR A 140 6.31 -1.36 7.45
C THR A 140 4.84 -1.15 7.25
N LEU A 141 4.29 -1.94 6.33
CA LEU A 141 2.85 -2.01 6.10
C LEU A 141 2.20 -2.83 7.21
N ASN A 142 1.13 -2.30 7.79
CA ASN A 142 0.34 -2.99 8.80
C ASN A 142 -1.13 -2.80 8.50
N LYS A 143 -1.96 -3.69 9.06
CA LYS A 143 -3.40 -3.65 8.90
C LYS A 143 -4.17 -3.75 10.20
N ALA A 144 -5.37 -3.15 10.21
CA ALA A 144 -6.41 -3.33 11.21
C ALA A 144 -7.69 -3.84 10.55
N ASP A 145 -8.45 -4.60 11.34
CA ASP A 145 -9.78 -5.07 10.97
C ASP A 145 -10.83 -4.17 11.62
N PHE A 146 -11.90 -3.90 10.88
CA PHE A 146 -13.04 -3.07 11.24
C PHE A 146 -14.32 -3.75 10.74
N THR A 147 -15.47 -3.17 11.09
CA THR A 147 -16.74 -3.47 10.43
C THR A 147 -17.37 -2.19 9.91
N PHE A 148 -17.99 -2.24 8.73
CA PHE A 148 -18.78 -1.11 8.24
C PHE A 148 -19.87 -0.76 9.25
N SER A 149 -20.01 0.51 9.57
CA SER A 149 -21.00 1.00 10.51
C SER A 149 -22.19 1.58 9.75
N HIS A 150 -21.99 2.71 9.07
CA HIS A 150 -23.06 3.42 8.39
C HIS A 150 -22.53 4.49 7.42
N TYR A 151 -23.40 4.96 6.53
CA TYR A 151 -23.21 6.19 5.75
C TYR A 151 -23.58 7.42 6.59
N HIS A 152 -22.88 8.54 6.39
CA HIS A 152 -23.31 9.80 6.97
C HIS A 152 -24.71 10.19 6.46
N TRP A 153 -25.55 10.72 7.36
CA TRP A 153 -26.97 10.99 7.08
C TRP A 153 -27.21 12.12 6.07
N ALA A 154 -26.23 13.01 5.86
CA ALA A 154 -26.32 14.13 4.92
C ALA A 154 -25.26 14.09 3.80
N GLU A 155 -24.16 13.38 4.03
CA GLU A 155 -22.96 13.41 3.19
C GLU A 155 -22.68 11.99 2.75
N ASN A 156 -23.38 11.53 1.72
CA ASN A 156 -23.32 10.12 1.28
C ASN A 156 -21.93 9.64 0.83
N PHE A 157 -20.97 10.55 0.63
CA PHE A 157 -19.56 10.21 0.39
C PHE A 157 -18.81 9.81 1.66
N SER A 158 -19.31 10.17 2.84
CA SER A 158 -18.67 9.86 4.12
C SER A 158 -19.25 8.57 4.69
N ILE A 159 -18.37 7.62 4.98
CA ILE A 159 -18.72 6.36 5.61
C ILE A 159 -17.95 6.14 6.89
N TYR A 160 -18.52 5.36 7.80
CA TYR A 160 -17.98 5.08 9.12
C TYR A 160 -17.75 3.58 9.31
N ALA A 161 -16.72 3.26 10.10
CA ALA A 161 -16.37 1.91 10.49
C ALA A 161 -16.12 1.82 12.01
N ASP A 162 -16.51 0.69 12.58
CA ASP A 162 -16.33 0.36 13.98
C ASP A 162 -15.07 -0.51 14.17
N VAL A 163 -14.31 -0.23 15.22
CA VAL A 163 -13.16 -1.06 15.62
C VAL A 163 -13.64 -2.42 16.13
N VAL A 164 -13.04 -3.52 15.65
CA VAL A 164 -13.41 -4.87 16.14
C VAL A 164 -12.59 -5.30 17.36
N ASN A 165 -11.42 -4.68 17.56
CA ASN A 165 -10.53 -4.96 18.67
C ASN A 165 -9.70 -3.70 19.01
N SER A 166 -8.61 -3.82 19.77
CA SER A 166 -7.75 -2.68 20.14
C SER A 166 -6.89 -2.15 18.99
N SER A 167 -6.97 -2.77 17.82
CA SER A 167 -6.24 -2.38 16.62
C SER A 167 -6.96 -1.25 15.89
N HIS A 168 -6.24 -0.19 15.55
CA HIS A 168 -6.84 0.97 14.89
C HIS A 168 -5.82 1.78 14.07
N THR A 169 -6.30 2.55 13.09
CA THR A 169 -5.45 3.46 12.31
C THR A 169 -4.85 4.58 13.16
N THR A 170 -3.81 5.24 12.68
CA THR A 170 -3.15 6.39 13.31
C THR A 170 -2.58 7.36 12.27
N ASN A 171 -1.88 8.41 12.72
CA ASN A 171 -1.30 9.41 11.82
C ASN A 171 -0.37 8.79 10.78
N GLY A 172 -0.61 9.12 9.51
CA GLY A 172 0.09 8.58 8.33
C GLY A 172 -0.64 7.43 7.63
N ASP A 173 -1.73 6.90 8.20
CA ASP A 173 -2.62 5.97 7.51
C ASP A 173 -3.58 6.70 6.56
N SER A 174 -3.67 8.03 6.63
CA SER A 174 -4.44 8.85 5.70
C SER A 174 -4.17 8.45 4.25
N GLY A 175 -5.23 8.24 3.48
CA GLY A 175 -5.19 7.77 2.10
C GLY A 175 -5.07 6.26 1.92
N ALA A 176 -4.98 5.47 3.00
CA ALA A 176 -5.03 4.01 2.94
C ALA A 176 -6.36 3.51 2.35
N ALA A 177 -6.32 2.44 1.56
CA ALA A 177 -7.53 1.78 1.08
C ALA A 177 -8.25 1.04 2.22
N TRP A 178 -9.58 1.15 2.23
CA TRP A 178 -10.47 0.28 2.97
C TRP A 178 -10.89 -0.84 2.03
N THR A 179 -10.72 -2.09 2.44
CA THR A 179 -11.08 -3.23 1.60
C THR A 179 -12.09 -4.13 2.27
N ASN A 180 -13.06 -4.62 1.49
CA ASN A 180 -14.05 -5.59 1.95
C ASN A 180 -13.44 -7.02 2.06
N ASP A 181 -14.27 -8.01 2.40
CA ASP A 181 -13.86 -9.43 2.55
C ASP A 181 -13.32 -10.06 1.24
N ASN A 182 -13.66 -9.49 0.08
CA ASN A 182 -13.13 -9.90 -1.22
C ASN A 182 -11.79 -9.22 -1.55
N GLY A 183 -11.30 -8.33 -0.67
CA GLY A 183 -10.09 -7.53 -0.90
C GLY A 183 -10.28 -6.37 -1.88
N GLU A 184 -11.53 -5.98 -2.17
CA GLU A 184 -11.86 -4.88 -3.07
C GLU A 184 -11.91 -3.56 -2.31
N ILE A 185 -11.40 -2.49 -2.90
CA ILE A 185 -11.35 -1.15 -2.32
C ILE A 185 -12.75 -0.55 -2.34
N ILE A 186 -13.28 -0.25 -1.15
CA ILE A 186 -14.60 0.36 -0.95
C ILE A 186 -14.51 1.83 -0.54
N ALA A 187 -13.40 2.26 0.06
CA ALA A 187 -13.21 3.65 0.48
C ALA A 187 -11.73 4.02 0.65
N ILE A 188 -11.48 5.32 0.76
CA ILE A 188 -10.19 5.91 1.07
C ILE A 188 -10.20 6.46 2.50
N HIS A 189 -9.22 6.07 3.30
CA HIS A 189 -9.15 6.47 4.71
C HIS A 189 -8.92 7.97 4.86
N LYS A 190 -9.82 8.63 5.58
CA LYS A 190 -9.72 10.06 5.91
C LYS A 190 -9.14 10.26 7.31
N GLY A 191 -9.60 9.50 8.30
CA GLY A 191 -9.05 9.58 9.65
C GLY A 191 -9.90 8.85 10.69
N SER A 192 -9.68 9.20 11.96
CA SER A 192 -10.46 8.69 13.08
C SER A 192 -10.46 9.67 14.24
N ASP A 193 -11.55 9.70 15.01
CA ASP A 193 -11.67 10.48 16.23
C ASP A 193 -11.98 9.57 17.43
N THR A 194 -11.53 9.97 18.62
CA THR A 194 -11.78 9.26 19.87
C THR A 194 -12.61 10.12 20.81
N THR A 195 -13.87 9.73 20.97
CA THR A 195 -14.77 10.37 21.92
C THR A 195 -14.64 9.72 23.30
N VAL A 196 -14.52 10.56 24.33
CA VAL A 196 -14.49 10.12 25.73
C VAL A 196 -15.79 10.53 26.41
N ASN A 197 -16.62 9.54 26.75
CA ASN A 197 -17.87 9.71 27.47
C ASN A 197 -17.68 9.33 28.94
N TRP A 198 -18.38 10.03 29.84
CA TRP A 198 -18.38 9.75 31.28
C TRP A 198 -19.81 9.47 31.72
N ASP A 199 -20.04 8.37 32.42
CA ASP A 199 -21.35 8.10 33.04
C ASP A 199 -21.54 8.88 34.36
N ASP A 200 -22.76 8.84 34.91
CA ASP A 200 -23.12 9.54 36.15
C ASP A 200 -22.32 9.02 37.37
N GLU A 201 -21.78 7.80 37.30
CA GLU A 201 -20.90 7.19 38.28
C GLU A 201 -19.41 7.57 38.11
N GLY A 202 -19.07 8.30 37.06
CA GLY A 202 -17.70 8.74 36.75
C GLY A 202 -16.84 7.68 36.05
N ASN A 203 -17.44 6.65 35.46
CA ASN A 203 -16.73 5.69 34.63
C ASN A 203 -16.54 6.26 33.22
N GLU A 204 -15.33 6.07 32.69
CA GLU A 204 -14.92 6.51 31.36
C GLU A 204 -15.26 5.43 30.31
N THR A 205 -15.93 5.82 29.24
CA THR A 205 -16.14 5.01 28.03
C THR A 205 -15.51 5.72 26.84
N ARG A 206 -14.58 5.05 26.16
CA ARG A 206 -13.98 5.55 24.92
C ARG A 206 -14.65 4.90 23.72
N THR A 207 -15.11 5.70 22.79
CA THR A 207 -15.53 5.25 21.46
C THR A 207 -14.56 5.82 20.43
N ARG A 208 -14.22 5.03 19.42
CA ARG A 208 -13.40 5.47 18.30
C ARG A 208 -14.23 5.35 17.04
N GLU A 209 -14.44 6.46 16.37
CA GLU A 209 -15.07 6.48 15.06
C GLU A 209 -13.97 6.56 14.00
N THR A 210 -14.05 5.68 13.01
CA THR A 210 -13.13 5.66 11.87
C THR A 210 -13.93 6.00 10.63
N TYR A 211 -13.44 6.94 9.81
CA TYR A 211 -14.19 7.45 8.66
C TYR A 211 -13.36 7.50 7.39
N GLY A 212 -14.04 7.35 6.26
CA GLY A 212 -13.46 7.29 4.93
C GLY A 212 -14.36 7.91 3.87
N THR A 213 -13.78 8.14 2.70
CA THR A 213 -14.46 8.62 1.49
C THR A 213 -14.85 7.42 0.62
N ASP A 214 -16.15 7.19 0.44
CA ASP A 214 -16.72 6.05 -0.31
C ASP A 214 -16.38 6.12 -1.80
N ILE A 215 -15.88 5.01 -2.37
CA ILE A 215 -15.51 4.92 -3.79
C ILE A 215 -16.72 5.12 -4.70
N LYS A 216 -17.89 4.60 -4.32
CA LYS A 216 -19.14 4.79 -5.08
C LYS A 216 -19.48 6.26 -5.25
N ALA A 217 -19.28 7.07 -4.21
CA ALA A 217 -19.61 8.49 -4.25
C ALA A 217 -18.65 9.32 -5.12
N VAL A 218 -17.43 8.83 -5.35
CA VAL A 218 -16.38 9.54 -6.10
C VAL A 218 -16.03 8.88 -7.45
N GLN A 219 -16.90 7.99 -7.94
CA GLN A 219 -16.70 7.24 -9.17
C GLN A 219 -16.48 8.13 -10.41
N GLU A 220 -17.18 9.27 -10.49
CA GLU A 220 -17.07 10.22 -11.60
C GLU A 220 -15.68 10.88 -11.58
N PHE A 221 -15.22 11.32 -10.41
CA PHE A 221 -13.88 11.86 -10.25
C PHE A 221 -12.78 10.88 -10.68
N ILE A 222 -12.91 9.60 -10.32
CA ILE A 222 -11.95 8.56 -10.69
C ILE A 222 -11.94 8.37 -12.22
N THR A 223 -13.11 8.19 -12.82
CA THR A 223 -13.25 7.90 -14.25
C THR A 223 -12.89 9.09 -15.14
N GLU A 224 -13.22 10.32 -14.74
CA GLU A 224 -12.82 11.53 -15.46
C GLU A 224 -11.31 11.83 -15.36
N THR A 225 -10.67 11.42 -14.27
CA THR A 225 -9.23 11.66 -14.05
C THR A 225 -8.36 10.63 -14.76
N ILE A 226 -8.79 9.35 -14.76
CA ILE A 226 -7.99 8.24 -15.27
C ILE A 226 -8.35 7.90 -16.72
N ASP A 227 -9.65 7.74 -16.99
CA ASP A 227 -10.24 7.32 -18.27
C ASP A 227 -9.41 6.22 -18.98
N GLY A 228 -9.24 5.09 -18.29
CA GLY A 228 -8.31 4.03 -18.68
C GLY A 228 -8.54 2.71 -17.95
N TRP A 229 -7.59 1.79 -18.07
CA TRP A 229 -7.63 0.48 -17.42
C TRP A 229 -6.96 0.50 -16.04
N HIS A 230 -7.54 -0.22 -15.07
CA HIS A 230 -6.86 -0.63 -13.85
C HIS A 230 -6.40 -2.09 -13.97
N TYR A 231 -5.09 -2.30 -13.90
CA TYR A 231 -4.44 -3.58 -14.21
C TYR A 231 -3.13 -3.74 -13.43
N PRO A 232 -2.62 -4.97 -13.26
CA PRO A 232 -1.26 -5.20 -12.78
C PRO A 232 -0.24 -4.88 -13.88
N THR A 233 0.83 -4.16 -13.58
CA THR A 233 1.83 -3.79 -14.61
C THR A 233 2.85 -4.89 -14.87
N LEU A 234 2.94 -5.87 -13.95
CA LEU A 234 3.75 -7.08 -14.08
C LEU A 234 2.89 -8.32 -13.91
N ALA A 235 3.08 -9.31 -14.79
CA ALA A 235 2.49 -10.64 -14.64
C ALA A 235 3.50 -11.72 -15.07
N ASP A 236 3.38 -12.92 -14.51
CA ASP A 236 4.20 -14.07 -14.88
C ASP A 236 3.30 -15.20 -15.37
N THR A 237 3.76 -15.93 -16.38
CA THR A 237 3.11 -17.17 -16.81
C THR A 237 3.53 -18.35 -15.95
N ASP A 238 2.64 -19.33 -15.82
CA ASP A 238 2.90 -20.60 -15.13
C ASP A 238 3.94 -21.47 -15.88
N GLU A 239 4.23 -22.65 -15.33
CA GLU A 239 5.18 -23.62 -15.91
C GLU A 239 4.79 -24.11 -17.32
N ASN A 240 3.54 -23.92 -17.73
CA ASN A 240 3.03 -24.26 -19.07
C ASN A 240 2.97 -23.03 -19.99
N GLY A 241 3.47 -21.88 -19.55
CA GLY A 241 3.45 -20.64 -20.30
C GLY A 241 2.09 -19.96 -20.33
N LYS A 242 1.18 -20.24 -19.38
CA LYS A 242 -0.18 -19.67 -19.35
C LYS A 242 -0.36 -18.68 -18.20
N ALA A 243 -1.19 -17.66 -18.40
CA ALA A 243 -1.67 -16.81 -17.31
C ALA A 243 -3.09 -16.31 -17.60
N THR A 244 -3.87 -16.07 -16.54
CA THR A 244 -5.12 -15.31 -16.58
C THR A 244 -4.91 -14.00 -15.85
N ILE A 245 -5.08 -12.89 -16.55
CA ILE A 245 -4.87 -11.55 -16.02
C ILE A 245 -6.23 -10.87 -15.87
N ALA A 246 -6.58 -10.46 -14.66
CA ALA A 246 -7.80 -9.72 -14.39
C ALA A 246 -7.52 -8.20 -14.40
N ILE A 247 -8.43 -7.45 -15.02
CA ILE A 247 -8.37 -5.99 -15.11
C ILE A 247 -9.75 -5.39 -14.83
N GLN A 248 -9.80 -4.09 -14.61
CA GLN A 248 -11.03 -3.34 -14.41
C GLN A 248 -11.06 -2.08 -15.28
N SER A 249 -12.21 -1.79 -15.87
CA SER A 249 -12.40 -0.54 -16.61
C SER A 249 -12.60 0.64 -15.67
N LEU A 250 -11.81 1.70 -15.81
CA LEU A 250 -12.03 3.00 -15.20
C LEU A 250 -12.33 4.06 -16.27
N HIS A 251 -12.80 3.63 -17.45
CA HIS A 251 -13.26 4.54 -18.49
C HIS A 251 -14.57 5.20 -18.09
N ARG A 252 -14.78 6.43 -18.57
CA ARG A 252 -16.06 7.13 -18.36
C ARG A 252 -17.19 6.51 -19.18
N ASP A 253 -16.89 6.14 -20.41
CA ASP A 253 -17.83 5.58 -21.37
C ASP A 253 -17.57 4.07 -21.57
N GLU A 254 -18.55 3.34 -22.10
CA GLU A 254 -18.38 1.92 -22.45
C GLU A 254 -17.25 1.74 -23.47
N VAL A 255 -16.42 0.70 -23.26
CA VAL A 255 -15.30 0.39 -24.15
C VAL A 255 -15.39 -1.04 -24.69
N VAL A 256 -14.61 -1.31 -25.73
CA VAL A 256 -14.40 -2.66 -26.27
C VAL A 256 -12.93 -3.00 -26.20
N ASP A 257 -12.61 -4.30 -26.21
CA ASP A 257 -11.24 -4.79 -26.28
C ASP A 257 -10.47 -4.23 -27.49
N THR A 258 -9.25 -3.78 -27.21
CA THR A 258 -8.24 -3.36 -28.21
C THR A 258 -6.88 -3.99 -27.95
N ALA A 259 -6.81 -4.97 -27.06
CA ALA A 259 -5.55 -5.49 -26.56
C ALA A 259 -4.78 -6.27 -27.62
N ARG A 260 -3.46 -6.23 -27.50
CA ARG A 260 -2.53 -6.97 -28.37
C ARG A 260 -1.34 -7.47 -27.58
N GLY A 261 -0.82 -8.62 -27.96
CA GLY A 261 0.43 -9.15 -27.41
C GLY A 261 1.63 -8.86 -28.30
N ASP A 262 2.77 -8.57 -27.67
CA ASP A 262 4.10 -8.71 -28.26
C ASP A 262 4.83 -9.83 -27.53
N ASN A 263 5.28 -10.85 -28.27
CA ASN A 263 5.82 -12.10 -27.73
C ASN A 263 4.91 -12.83 -26.71
N VAL A 264 3.61 -12.53 -26.77
CA VAL A 264 2.52 -13.10 -25.96
C VAL A 264 1.33 -13.29 -26.90
N THR A 265 0.57 -14.38 -26.73
CA THR A 265 -0.65 -14.65 -27.50
C THR A 265 -1.86 -14.55 -26.59
N ILE A 266 -2.86 -13.75 -26.96
CA ILE A 266 -4.16 -13.75 -26.29
C ILE A 266 -4.96 -14.95 -26.83
N THR A 267 -5.37 -15.83 -25.94
CA THR A 267 -6.04 -17.11 -26.25
C THR A 267 -7.52 -17.14 -25.87
N GLY A 268 -7.95 -16.21 -25.02
CA GLY A 268 -9.30 -16.13 -24.49
C GLY A 268 -9.45 -15.03 -23.44
N GLY A 269 -10.45 -15.18 -22.58
CA GLY A 269 -10.78 -14.25 -21.51
C GLY A 269 -12.08 -13.48 -21.76
N THR A 270 -12.67 -12.95 -20.69
CA THR A 270 -13.99 -12.30 -20.75
C THR A 270 -13.94 -10.89 -21.34
N CYS A 271 -12.77 -10.25 -21.45
CA CYS A 271 -12.67 -8.95 -22.11
C CYS A 271 -13.05 -9.01 -23.60
N LEU A 272 -13.00 -10.20 -24.21
CA LEU A 272 -13.34 -10.43 -25.60
C LEU A 272 -14.86 -10.55 -25.84
N GLU A 273 -15.68 -10.55 -24.78
CA GLU A 273 -17.11 -10.90 -24.84
C GLU A 273 -18.05 -9.73 -25.15
N GLY A 274 -17.54 -8.53 -25.44
CA GLY A 274 -18.35 -7.41 -25.94
C GLY A 274 -17.96 -6.06 -25.35
N LEU A 275 -18.99 -5.27 -25.00
CA LEU A 275 -18.85 -3.99 -24.33
C LEU A 275 -18.52 -4.22 -22.85
N ILE A 276 -17.65 -3.37 -22.31
CA ILE A 276 -17.21 -3.39 -20.92
C ILE A 276 -17.63 -2.05 -20.31
N GLU A 277 -18.48 -2.08 -19.29
CA GLU A 277 -18.98 -0.89 -18.62
C GLU A 277 -17.94 -0.32 -17.65
N SER A 278 -18.20 0.86 -17.10
CA SER A 278 -17.35 1.45 -16.07
C SER A 278 -17.36 0.59 -14.80
N PHE A 279 -16.20 0.39 -14.19
CA PHE A 279 -15.96 -0.49 -13.03
C PHE A 279 -16.16 -1.99 -13.28
N ASP A 280 -16.58 -2.41 -14.48
CA ASP A 280 -16.61 -3.83 -14.85
C ASP A 280 -15.21 -4.43 -14.82
N LYS A 281 -15.17 -5.70 -14.42
CA LYS A 281 -13.96 -6.51 -14.39
C LYS A 281 -14.01 -7.49 -15.55
N CYS A 282 -12.88 -7.69 -16.21
CA CYS A 282 -12.75 -8.70 -17.23
C CYS A 282 -11.36 -9.34 -17.19
N THR A 283 -11.19 -10.45 -17.90
CA THR A 283 -9.93 -11.18 -17.94
C THR A 283 -9.37 -11.34 -19.34
N TYR A 284 -8.05 -11.48 -19.42
CA TYR A 284 -7.35 -12.03 -20.58
C TYR A 284 -6.68 -13.34 -20.20
N ASP A 285 -6.89 -14.38 -21.02
CA ASP A 285 -6.13 -15.61 -20.96
C ASP A 285 -5.00 -15.55 -21.99
N ILE A 286 -3.76 -15.63 -21.54
CA ILE A 286 -2.57 -15.49 -22.39
C ILE A 286 -1.69 -16.74 -22.39
N GLU A 287 -0.95 -16.91 -23.49
CA GLU A 287 0.14 -17.88 -23.64
C GLU A 287 1.45 -17.18 -24.04
N SER A 288 2.56 -17.63 -23.46
CA SER A 288 3.93 -17.22 -23.77
C SER A 288 4.83 -18.46 -23.84
N ASP A 289 5.97 -18.36 -24.53
CA ASP A 289 7.00 -19.40 -24.51
C ASP A 289 7.87 -19.36 -23.24
N GLY A 290 7.53 -18.51 -22.27
CA GLY A 290 8.24 -18.29 -21.02
C GLY A 290 9.32 -17.22 -21.11
N THR A 291 9.54 -16.63 -22.28
CA THR A 291 10.40 -15.45 -22.43
C THR A 291 9.64 -14.17 -22.11
N GLN A 292 10.38 -13.06 -22.00
CA GLN A 292 9.79 -11.76 -21.71
C GLN A 292 8.90 -11.31 -22.86
N GLY A 293 7.70 -10.82 -22.55
CA GLY A 293 6.77 -10.26 -23.52
C GLY A 293 5.95 -9.13 -22.93
N GLU A 294 4.99 -8.62 -23.70
CA GLU A 294 4.17 -7.48 -23.33
C GLU A 294 2.73 -7.70 -23.79
N LEU A 295 1.78 -7.41 -22.90
CA LEU A 295 0.37 -7.29 -23.24
C LEU A 295 0.00 -5.81 -23.18
N TYR A 296 -0.32 -5.25 -24.35
CA TYR A 296 -0.77 -3.88 -24.50
C TYR A 296 -2.29 -3.86 -24.40
N LEU A 297 -2.84 -3.17 -23.40
CA LEU A 297 -4.29 -2.90 -23.31
C LEU A 297 -4.65 -1.73 -24.23
N THR A 298 -3.77 -0.73 -24.26
CA THR A 298 -3.71 0.36 -25.23
C THR A 298 -2.24 0.63 -25.60
N ASP A 299 -1.96 1.69 -26.36
CA ASP A 299 -0.57 2.05 -26.71
C ASP A 299 0.29 2.47 -25.50
N ASN A 300 -0.33 2.92 -24.41
CA ASN A 300 0.36 3.43 -23.24
C ASN A 300 0.13 2.59 -21.97
N GLU A 301 -0.75 1.60 -22.03
CA GLU A 301 -1.09 0.74 -20.90
C GLU A 301 -0.57 -0.67 -21.16
N VAL A 302 0.54 -1.00 -20.51
CA VAL A 302 1.35 -2.18 -20.84
C VAL A 302 1.55 -3.05 -19.60
N ILE A 303 1.26 -4.34 -19.75
CA ILE A 303 1.59 -5.37 -18.78
C ILE A 303 2.85 -6.08 -19.28
N HIS A 304 3.94 -6.01 -18.51
CA HIS A 304 5.14 -6.76 -18.84
C HIS A 304 5.00 -8.20 -18.32
N ILE A 305 5.13 -9.15 -19.24
CA ILE A 305 5.01 -10.59 -18.99
C ILE A 305 6.40 -11.19 -18.78
N ASN A 306 6.59 -11.97 -17.71
CA ASN A 306 7.86 -12.65 -17.39
C ASN A 306 9.06 -11.69 -17.32
N LYS A 307 8.84 -10.43 -16.89
CA LYS A 307 9.92 -9.45 -16.72
C LYS A 307 10.90 -9.97 -15.65
N PRO A 308 12.20 -10.08 -15.94
CA PRO A 308 13.18 -10.52 -14.94
C PRO A 308 13.18 -9.59 -13.73
N THR A 309 13.11 -10.15 -12.53
CA THR A 309 13.30 -9.37 -11.30
C THR A 309 14.73 -8.83 -11.28
N VAL A 310 14.89 -7.51 -11.23
CA VAL A 310 16.21 -6.90 -11.04
C VAL A 310 16.65 -7.24 -9.62
N ASN A 311 17.55 -8.22 -9.50
CA ASN A 311 18.30 -8.39 -8.26
C ASN A 311 19.21 -7.16 -8.11
N THR A 312 18.79 -6.17 -7.33
CA THR A 312 19.71 -5.19 -6.75
C THR A 312 20.56 -5.92 -5.72
N GLY A 313 21.46 -6.77 -6.22
CA GLY A 313 22.49 -7.41 -5.44
C GLY A 313 23.31 -6.33 -4.75
N GLY A 314 23.41 -6.42 -3.43
CA GLY A 314 24.42 -5.71 -2.68
C GLY A 314 25.76 -5.87 -3.38
N GLY A 315 26.43 -4.74 -3.63
CA GLY A 315 27.59 -4.68 -4.50
C GLY A 315 28.66 -5.69 -4.10
N ASP A 316 28.99 -6.58 -5.04
CA ASP A 316 30.35 -7.08 -5.15
C ASP A 316 30.90 -6.58 -6.48
N SER A 317 31.86 -5.67 -6.36
CA SER A 317 32.59 -5.07 -7.47
C SER A 317 33.46 -6.15 -8.10
N GLY A 318 32.96 -6.78 -9.16
CA GLY A 318 33.76 -7.60 -10.06
C GLY A 318 34.77 -6.75 -10.82
N ASN A 319 35.97 -6.59 -10.27
CA ASN A 319 37.12 -6.10 -11.01
C ASN A 319 37.85 -7.30 -11.65
N ASN A 320 37.56 -7.57 -12.92
CA ASN A 320 38.33 -8.52 -13.71
C ASN A 320 39.61 -7.83 -14.20
N ASN A 321 40.73 -8.11 -13.54
CA ASN A 321 42.02 -8.07 -14.22
C ASN A 321 42.89 -9.24 -13.74
N THR A 322 43.30 -10.04 -14.72
CA THR A 322 44.29 -11.10 -14.60
C THR A 322 45.62 -10.55 -14.12
N ASP A 323 46.17 -11.11 -13.04
CA ASP A 323 47.52 -11.69 -13.01
C ASP A 323 47.85 -12.26 -11.62
N ASN A 324 48.71 -13.29 -11.65
CA ASN A 324 49.18 -14.07 -10.51
C ASN A 324 49.82 -13.22 -9.41
N ASP A 325 49.51 -13.52 -8.14
CA ASP A 325 50.46 -14.00 -7.12
C ASP A 325 49.97 -13.69 -5.70
N ASP A 326 50.28 -14.65 -4.81
CA ASP A 326 50.39 -14.57 -3.35
C ASP A 326 49.17 -14.33 -2.45
N SER A 327 48.81 -15.43 -1.77
CA SER A 327 48.93 -15.56 -0.30
C SER A 327 48.54 -14.33 0.53
N GLY A 328 47.31 -14.31 1.04
CA GLY A 328 46.89 -13.38 2.08
C GLY A 328 45.59 -13.81 2.76
N GLY A 329 45.69 -14.60 3.82
CA GLY A 329 44.55 -14.94 4.67
C GLY A 329 44.04 -13.72 5.45
N SER A 330 42.72 -13.56 5.54
CA SER A 330 42.10 -12.60 6.46
C SER A 330 41.08 -13.30 7.35
N MET A 331 41.15 -12.93 8.62
CA MET A 331 40.59 -13.66 9.76
C MET A 331 39.12 -13.36 9.98
N GLY A 332 38.40 -14.40 10.37
CA GLY A 332 37.02 -14.35 10.83
C GLY A 332 36.83 -13.42 12.02
N PHE A 333 35.75 -12.66 11.94
CA PHE A 333 35.25 -11.71 12.92
C PHE A 333 34.67 -12.43 14.14
N TRP A 334 35.51 -12.94 15.04
CA TRP A 334 35.10 -13.43 16.37
C TRP A 334 36.28 -13.42 17.35
N PRO A 335 36.63 -12.26 17.95
CA PRO A 335 36.65 -12.20 19.41
C PRO A 335 36.51 -10.76 19.98
N LEU A 336 35.32 -10.37 20.44
CA LEU A 336 35.17 -9.18 21.31
C LEU A 336 34.40 -9.45 22.62
N ILE A 337 34.14 -10.72 22.95
CA ILE A 337 33.39 -11.11 24.16
C ILE A 337 34.31 -11.51 25.35
N LEU A 338 35.64 -11.41 25.22
CA LEU A 338 36.57 -11.87 26.28
C LEU A 338 37.51 -10.80 26.86
N LEU A 339 37.11 -9.52 26.86
CA LEU A 339 37.87 -8.44 27.49
C LEU A 339 37.16 -7.72 28.65
N GLY A 340 36.13 -8.34 29.24
CA GLY A 340 35.37 -7.79 30.38
C GLY A 340 35.56 -8.47 31.75
N ILE A 341 36.32 -9.57 31.87
CA ILE A 341 36.38 -10.38 33.11
C ILE A 341 37.83 -10.63 33.58
N ALA A 342 38.73 -9.65 33.44
CA ALA A 342 40.14 -9.80 33.85
C ALA A 342 40.71 -8.64 34.69
N THR A 343 39.88 -7.88 35.42
CA THR A 343 40.38 -6.88 36.40
C THR A 343 39.83 -7.02 37.82
N LEU A 344 39.14 -8.12 38.14
CA LEU A 344 38.81 -8.47 39.53
C LEU A 344 39.50 -9.78 39.94
N ARG A 345 40.82 -9.72 40.19
CA ARG A 345 41.48 -10.44 41.30
C ARG A 345 42.99 -10.18 41.38
N ARG A 346 43.42 -9.92 42.62
CA ARG A 346 44.78 -9.66 43.17
C ARG A 346 45.25 -8.21 43.02
N LYS A 347 45.58 -7.46 44.08
CA LYS A 347 45.73 -7.74 45.53
C LYS A 347 45.82 -6.38 46.25
N ARG A 348 44.92 -6.09 47.18
CA ARG A 348 45.23 -5.92 48.61
C ARG A 348 43.96 -5.96 49.43
#